data_AF-A0AAV5HC00-F1
#
_entry.id   AF-A0AAV5HC00-F1
#
_cell.length_a   1.000
_cell.length_b   1.000
_cell.length_c   1.000
_cell.angle_alpha   90.00
_cell.angle_beta   90.00
_cell.angle_gamma   90.00
#
_symmetry.space_group_name_H-M   'P 1'
#
loop_
_entity.id
_entity.type
_entity.pdbx_description
1 polymer ?
#
loop_
_entity_poly.entity_id
_entity_poly.type
_entity_poly.pdbx_seq_one_letter_code
_entity_poly.pdbx_strand_id
1 'polypeptide(L)'
;MIGLLILCAAVFTGIGIYHLSCALIDVPTARTSKTMMRAKKQTGTGEEKLFDVYVSKLAVGLSRFVKLDPVKKNRLQTTLAIAGIHLTPESYTLKAYITALAVALPALPCFTFMPLFGFLLLGLAVMMWFATYYEAFDYVKKRKKIIEAELPRFAVTITHNLENDRDVVKILSSYRRVAGPELGHELDVTIADMVTGNYENALLRFQNRIGSTMLSDIIRGLIGTLRGDDQQMFFKMLTFDMRQIEQNNLKKEAAKRPKQMQKYSMMMLFCILLIYVVVLSVEVVGSLGSFF
;
A
#
# COMPACT_ATOMS: atom_id res chain seq x y z
N MET A 1 23.86 41.85 18.16
CA MET A 1 22.48 42.36 18.40
C MET A 1 21.59 42.26 17.17
N ILE A 2 22.00 42.77 16.00
CA ILE A 2 21.16 42.82 14.79
C ILE A 2 20.71 41.41 14.32
N GLY A 3 21.61 40.42 14.31
CA GLY A 3 21.25 39.04 13.92
C GLY A 3 20.22 38.36 14.83
N LEU A 4 20.22 38.69 16.13
CA LEU A 4 19.24 38.16 17.09
C LEU A 4 17.85 38.77 16.83
N LEU A 5 17.79 40.06 16.52
CA LEU A 5 16.54 40.75 16.16
C LEU A 5 15.95 40.24 14.85
N ILE A 6 16.77 39.98 13.84
CA ILE A 6 16.32 39.39 12.56
C ILE A 6 15.79 37.97 12.77
N LEU A 7 16.45 37.17 13.61
CA LEU A 7 16.00 35.81 13.92
C LEU A 7 14.68 35.82 14.70
N CYS A 8 14.53 36.70 15.69
CA CYS A 8 13.27 36.88 16.40
C CYS A 8 12.15 37.36 15.47
N ALA A 9 12.42 38.34 14.60
CA ALA A 9 11.45 38.83 13.63
C ALA A 9 11.02 37.73 12.65
N ALA A 10 11.96 36.91 12.16
CA ALA A 10 11.67 35.77 11.29
C ALA A 10 10.80 34.72 12.00
N VAL A 11 11.08 34.42 13.29
CA VAL A 11 10.29 33.48 14.09
C VAL A 11 8.86 34.01 14.33
N PHE A 12 8.70 35.27 14.75
CA PHE A 12 7.37 35.85 14.96
C PHE A 12 6.57 35.97 13.65
N THR A 13 7.23 36.33 12.55
CA THR A 13 6.60 36.37 11.22
C THR A 13 6.20 34.97 10.77
N GLY A 14 7.03 33.95 11.03
CA GLY A 14 6.70 32.55 10.75
C GLY A 14 5.52 32.04 11.56
N ILE A 15 5.42 32.42 12.85
CA ILE A 15 4.26 32.10 13.70
C ILE A 15 3.00 32.81 13.18
N GLY A 16 3.10 34.08 12.80
CA GLY A 16 2.00 34.84 12.21
C GLY A 16 1.50 34.24 10.90
N ILE A 17 2.40 33.91 9.98
CA ILE A 17 2.08 33.23 8.71
C ILE A 17 1.47 31.86 8.96
N TYR A 18 1.96 31.09 9.95
CA TYR A 18 1.39 29.80 10.32
C TYR A 18 -0.06 29.93 10.80
N HIS A 19 -0.34 30.88 11.70
CA HIS A 19 -1.71 31.11 12.19
C HIS A 19 -2.63 31.64 11.09
N LEU A 20 -2.13 32.53 10.22
CA LEU A 20 -2.89 33.05 9.08
C LEU A 20 -3.20 31.95 8.05
N SER A 21 -2.23 31.07 7.76
CA SER A 21 -2.43 29.93 6.86
C SER A 21 -3.44 28.92 7.44
N CYS A 22 -3.40 28.69 8.76
CA CYS A 22 -4.39 27.86 9.44
C CYS A 22 -5.79 28.47 9.40
N ALA A 23 -5.90 29.79 9.52
CA ALA A 23 -7.18 30.50 9.45
C ALA A 23 -7.75 30.56 8.03
N LEU A 24 -6.92 30.70 7.00
CA LEU A 24 -7.36 30.75 5.61
C LEU A 24 -7.77 29.39 5.05
N ILE A 25 -7.17 28.30 5.55
CA ILE A 25 -7.39 26.93 5.05
C ILE A 25 -8.30 26.13 6.01
N ASP A 26 -8.89 26.77 7.03
CA ASP A 26 -9.71 26.12 8.08
C ASP A 26 -9.02 24.88 8.70
N VAL A 27 -7.71 24.98 8.91
CA VAL A 27 -6.91 23.89 9.48
C VAL A 27 -6.82 24.08 11.01
N PRO A 28 -7.23 23.09 11.83
CA PRO A 28 -7.17 23.20 13.28
C PRO A 28 -5.73 23.43 13.74
N THR A 29 -5.53 24.34 14.68
CA THR A 29 -4.20 24.67 15.23
C THR A 29 -3.57 23.43 15.89
N ALA A 30 -2.24 23.40 16.02
CA ALA A 30 -1.49 22.25 16.56
C ALA A 30 -2.03 21.69 17.89
N ARG A 31 -2.57 22.57 18.74
CA ARG A 31 -3.19 22.20 20.01
C ARG A 31 -4.53 21.47 19.82
N THR A 32 -5.39 22.00 18.95
CA THR A 32 -6.71 21.44 18.63
C THR A 32 -6.62 20.11 17.89
N SER A 33 -5.66 19.97 16.99
CA SER A 33 -5.38 18.69 16.30
C SER A 33 -4.89 17.63 17.30
N LYS A 34 -4.04 18.01 18.27
CA LYS A 34 -3.57 17.11 19.35
C LYS A 34 -4.69 16.66 20.29
N THR A 35 -5.67 17.51 20.59
CA THR A 35 -6.85 17.12 21.38
C THR A 35 -7.81 16.23 20.59
N MET A 36 -8.04 16.51 19.30
CA MET A 36 -8.83 15.63 18.42
C MET A 36 -8.20 14.24 18.28
N MET A 37 -6.88 14.16 18.14
CA MET A 37 -6.15 12.89 18.08
C MET A 37 -6.24 12.09 19.38
N ARG A 38 -6.25 12.76 20.54
CA ARG A 38 -6.48 12.09 21.83
C ARG A 38 -7.91 11.54 21.95
N ALA A 39 -8.90 12.26 21.44
CA ALA A 39 -10.29 11.79 21.39
C ALA A 39 -10.48 10.62 20.39
N LYS A 40 -9.80 10.65 19.22
CA LYS A 40 -9.77 9.54 18.26
C LYS A 40 -9.08 8.29 18.82
N LYS A 41 -7.99 8.47 19.57
CA LYS A 41 -7.26 7.38 20.26
C LYS A 41 -8.14 6.69 21.31
N GLN A 42 -9.06 7.42 21.95
CA GLN A 42 -10.04 6.85 22.89
C GLN A 42 -11.17 6.07 22.18
N THR A 43 -11.44 6.34 20.90
CA THR A 43 -12.44 5.63 20.07
C THR A 43 -11.85 4.47 19.26
N GLY A 44 -10.58 4.11 19.47
CA GLY A 44 -9.96 2.91 18.89
C GLY A 44 -9.57 3.01 17.41
N THR A 45 -9.68 4.19 16.80
CA THR A 45 -9.12 4.45 15.46
C THR A 45 -7.67 4.92 15.63
N GLY A 46 -6.74 4.32 14.87
CA GLY A 46 -5.30 4.33 15.15
C GLY A 46 -4.61 5.70 15.27
N GLU A 47 -3.34 5.68 15.68
CA GLU A 47 -2.50 6.87 15.83
C GLU A 47 -2.15 7.50 14.47
N GLU A 48 -3.00 8.39 13.96
CA GLU A 48 -2.63 9.28 12.86
C GLU A 48 -1.59 10.31 13.36
N LYS A 49 -0.44 10.44 12.67
CA LYS A 49 0.53 11.48 12.99
C LYS A 49 -0.08 12.84 12.71
N LEU A 50 0.08 13.82 13.60
CA LEU A 50 -0.43 15.19 13.41
C LEU A 50 -0.01 15.76 12.05
N PHE A 51 1.24 15.52 11.65
CA PHE A 51 1.77 15.90 10.34
C PHE A 51 0.92 15.37 9.18
N ASP A 52 0.46 14.12 9.25
CA ASP A 52 -0.35 13.51 8.20
C ASP A 52 -1.75 14.13 8.10
N VAL A 53 -2.31 14.54 9.24
CA VAL A 53 -3.58 15.29 9.32
C VAL A 53 -3.44 16.69 8.70
N TYR A 54 -2.30 17.37 8.93
CA TYR A 54 -2.03 18.67 8.29
C TYR A 54 -1.86 18.52 6.79
N VAL A 55 -1.03 17.57 6.34
CA VAL A 55 -0.75 17.37 4.92
C VAL A 55 -2.01 16.94 4.17
N SER A 56 -2.83 16.05 4.73
CA SER A 56 -4.10 15.64 4.12
C SER A 56 -5.09 16.80 4.00
N LYS A 57 -5.22 17.67 5.01
CA LYS A 57 -6.08 18.85 4.92
C LYS A 57 -5.58 19.87 3.90
N LEU A 58 -4.28 20.15 3.87
CA LEU A 58 -3.68 21.00 2.84
C LEU A 58 -3.92 20.42 1.44
N ALA A 59 -3.78 19.10 1.29
CA ALA A 59 -4.03 18.42 0.03
C ALA A 59 -5.49 18.52 -0.44
N VAL A 60 -6.46 18.50 0.50
CA VAL A 60 -7.88 18.73 0.18
C VAL A 60 -8.12 20.18 -0.25
N GLY A 61 -7.55 21.15 0.46
CA GLY A 61 -7.71 22.57 0.11
C GLY A 61 -7.11 22.95 -1.25
N LEU A 62 -5.97 22.34 -1.59
CA LEU A 62 -5.28 22.56 -2.86
C LEU A 62 -5.70 21.59 -3.98
N SER A 63 -6.61 20.65 -3.73
CA SER A 63 -7.00 19.62 -4.71
C SER A 63 -7.57 20.22 -6.00
N ARG A 64 -8.19 21.40 -5.91
CA ARG A 64 -8.80 22.13 -7.03
C ARG A 64 -7.79 22.53 -8.12
N PHE A 65 -6.50 22.56 -7.80
CA PHE A 65 -5.43 22.91 -8.74
C PHE A 65 -4.86 21.72 -9.51
N VAL A 66 -5.13 20.48 -9.08
CA VAL A 66 -4.62 19.27 -9.75
C VAL A 66 -5.74 18.62 -10.55
N LYS A 67 -5.60 18.59 -11.87
CA LYS A 67 -6.49 17.81 -12.74
C LYS A 67 -5.78 16.53 -13.17
N LEU A 68 -6.32 15.39 -12.76
CA LEU A 68 -5.86 14.09 -13.26
C LEU A 68 -6.56 13.73 -14.57
N ASP A 69 -5.82 13.04 -15.42
CA ASP A 69 -6.36 12.33 -16.58
C ASP A 69 -7.47 11.35 -16.16
N PRO A 70 -8.60 11.26 -16.88
CA PRO A 70 -9.75 10.43 -16.50
C PRO A 70 -9.40 8.96 -16.22
N VAL A 71 -8.46 8.37 -16.98
CA VAL A 71 -8.08 6.96 -16.78
C VAL A 71 -7.33 6.79 -15.46
N LYS A 72 -6.37 7.68 -15.18
CA LYS A 72 -5.61 7.66 -13.92
C LYS A 72 -6.52 7.94 -12.72
N LYS A 73 -7.45 8.88 -12.87
CA LYS A 73 -8.43 9.23 -11.85
C LYS A 73 -9.32 8.04 -11.47
N ASN A 74 -9.92 7.37 -12.46
CA ASN A 74 -10.76 6.20 -12.21
C ASN A 74 -9.98 5.07 -11.53
N ARG A 75 -8.77 4.76 -12.01
CA ARG A 75 -7.93 3.71 -11.41
C ARG A 75 -7.59 4.02 -9.95
N LEU A 76 -7.22 5.26 -9.65
CA LEU A 76 -6.88 5.68 -8.29
C LEU A 76 -8.13 5.70 -7.39
N GLN A 77 -9.27 6.15 -7.91
CA GLN A 77 -10.55 6.12 -7.18
C GLN A 77 -10.95 4.70 -6.76
N THR A 78 -10.86 3.73 -7.68
CA THR A 78 -11.13 2.32 -7.35
C THR A 78 -10.15 1.80 -6.29
N THR A 79 -8.88 2.15 -6.41
CA THR A 79 -7.85 1.72 -5.44
C THR A 79 -8.11 2.29 -4.05
N LEU A 80 -8.45 3.58 -3.95
CA LEU A 80 -8.77 4.26 -2.70
C LEU A 80 -10.04 3.71 -2.06
N ALA A 81 -11.07 3.42 -2.87
CA ALA A 81 -12.30 2.80 -2.40
C ALA A 81 -12.04 1.40 -1.80
N ILE A 82 -11.23 0.56 -2.45
CA ILE A 82 -10.86 -0.76 -1.94
C ILE A 82 -9.99 -0.66 -0.67
N ALA A 83 -9.15 0.37 -0.58
CA ALA A 83 -8.30 0.63 0.58
C ALA A 83 -9.05 1.27 1.78
N GLY A 84 -10.33 1.66 1.61
CA GLY A 84 -11.10 2.35 2.64
C GLY A 84 -10.59 3.77 2.94
N ILE A 85 -9.85 4.38 2.00
CA ILE A 85 -9.27 5.72 2.19
C ILE A 85 -10.26 6.76 1.67
N HIS A 86 -10.83 7.56 2.58
CA HIS A 86 -11.76 8.64 2.26
C HIS A 86 -11.07 9.91 1.74
N LEU A 87 -10.29 9.80 0.66
CA LEU A 87 -9.66 10.93 -0.02
C LEU A 87 -10.05 10.94 -1.51
N THR A 88 -10.17 12.12 -2.10
CA THR A 88 -10.31 12.21 -3.57
C THR A 88 -8.99 11.83 -4.25
N PRO A 89 -9.02 11.28 -5.47
CA PRO A 89 -7.81 10.95 -6.23
C PRO A 89 -6.82 12.13 -6.34
N GLU A 90 -7.36 13.33 -6.52
CA GLU A 90 -6.60 14.58 -6.63
C GLU A 90 -5.96 14.98 -5.29
N SER A 91 -6.69 14.85 -4.18
CA SER A 91 -6.13 15.10 -2.85
C SER A 91 -5.06 14.07 -2.48
N TYR A 92 -5.22 12.81 -2.90
CA TYR A 92 -4.24 11.76 -2.60
C TYR A 92 -2.92 11.97 -3.35
N THR A 93 -2.97 12.30 -4.64
CA THR A 93 -1.73 12.62 -5.39
C THR A 93 -1.07 13.87 -4.82
N LEU A 94 -1.87 14.88 -4.46
CA LEU A 94 -1.35 16.10 -3.89
C LEU A 94 -0.74 15.89 -2.50
N LYS A 95 -1.30 14.99 -1.69
CA LYS A 95 -0.70 14.54 -0.43
C LYS A 95 0.73 14.03 -0.68
N ALA A 96 0.93 13.17 -1.68
CA ALA A 96 2.26 12.65 -2.04
C ALA A 96 3.24 13.74 -2.52
N TYR A 97 2.74 14.76 -3.26
CA TYR A 97 3.57 15.90 -3.65
C TYR A 97 3.93 16.80 -2.47
N ILE A 98 2.98 17.09 -1.57
CA ILE A 98 3.23 17.93 -0.39
C ILE A 98 4.19 17.25 0.59
N THR A 99 4.06 15.93 0.81
CA THR A 99 5.03 15.19 1.64
C THR A 99 6.43 15.23 1.04
N ALA A 100 6.56 15.02 -0.27
CA ALA A 100 7.84 15.11 -0.96
C ALA A 100 8.44 16.52 -0.91
N LEU A 101 7.62 17.55 -1.14
CA LEU A 101 8.03 18.95 -1.08
C LEU A 101 8.48 19.34 0.33
N ALA A 102 7.78 18.89 1.38
CA ALA A 102 8.17 19.15 2.76
C ALA A 102 9.56 18.57 3.10
N VAL A 103 9.95 17.47 2.47
CA VAL A 103 11.29 16.87 2.60
C VAL A 103 12.31 17.56 1.69
N ALA A 104 11.90 18.05 0.51
CA ALA A 104 12.78 18.72 -0.45
C ALA A 104 13.10 20.18 -0.07
N LEU A 105 12.17 20.89 0.59
CA LEU A 105 12.35 22.29 0.98
C LEU A 105 13.61 22.54 1.85
N PRO A 106 13.93 21.71 2.87
CA PRO A 106 15.19 21.85 3.61
C PRO A 106 16.44 21.50 2.78
N ALA A 107 16.31 20.85 1.61
CA ALA A 107 17.47 20.56 0.76
C ALA A 107 18.09 21.85 0.19
N LEU A 108 17.28 22.86 -0.15
CA LEU A 108 17.72 24.15 -0.71
C LEU A 108 18.75 24.88 0.18
N PRO A 109 18.48 25.15 1.48
CA PRO A 109 19.50 25.71 2.37
C PRO A 109 20.63 24.72 2.67
N CYS A 110 20.37 23.40 2.65
CA CYS A 110 21.45 22.43 2.85
C CYS A 110 22.47 22.44 1.71
N PHE A 111 22.09 22.76 0.47
CA PHE A 111 23.03 22.89 -0.64
C PHE A 111 24.06 23.99 -0.45
N THR A 112 23.72 25.07 0.27
CA THR A 112 24.64 26.20 0.49
C THR A 112 25.68 25.92 1.58
N PHE A 113 25.37 25.06 2.55
CA PHE A 113 26.30 24.69 3.63
C PHE A 113 27.02 23.37 3.36
N MET A 114 26.33 22.37 2.80
CA MET A 114 26.84 21.00 2.65
C MET A 114 26.17 20.29 1.44
N PRO A 115 26.74 20.41 0.23
CA PRO A 115 26.08 20.00 -1.01
C PRO A 115 25.76 18.50 -1.09
N LEU A 116 26.61 17.64 -0.52
CA LEU A 116 26.38 16.19 -0.42
C LEU A 116 25.09 15.85 0.38
N PHE A 117 24.80 16.60 1.44
CA PHE A 117 23.58 16.38 2.24
C PHE A 117 22.32 16.87 1.50
N GLY A 118 22.44 17.92 0.69
CA GLY A 118 21.37 18.36 -0.21
C GLY A 118 20.94 17.28 -1.20
N PHE A 119 21.90 16.58 -1.83
CA PHE A 119 21.60 15.45 -2.71
C PHE A 119 20.93 14.28 -1.98
N LEU A 120 21.37 13.98 -0.75
CA LEU A 120 20.74 12.94 0.08
C LEU A 120 19.27 13.26 0.37
N LEU A 121 18.95 14.52 0.72
CA LEU A 121 17.58 14.95 1.00
C LEU A 121 16.69 14.92 -0.25
N LEU A 122 17.22 15.28 -1.42
CA LEU A 122 16.49 15.12 -2.69
C LEU A 122 16.17 13.64 -2.98
N GLY A 123 17.14 12.75 -2.77
CA GLY A 123 16.91 11.30 -2.90
C GLY A 123 15.82 10.80 -1.94
N LEU A 124 15.83 11.28 -0.69
CA LEU A 124 14.82 10.96 0.32
C LEU A 124 13.44 11.50 -0.09
N ALA A 125 13.36 12.73 -0.61
CA ALA A 125 12.11 13.32 -1.09
C ALA A 125 11.48 12.49 -2.22
N VAL A 126 12.27 12.02 -3.18
CA VAL A 126 11.82 11.13 -4.26
C VAL A 126 11.33 9.80 -3.68
N MET A 127 12.07 9.19 -2.76
CA MET A 127 11.63 7.95 -2.10
C MET A 127 10.33 8.14 -1.32
N MET A 128 10.16 9.25 -0.62
CA MET A 128 8.94 9.56 0.12
C MET A 128 7.76 9.78 -0.81
N TRP A 129 7.96 10.41 -1.97
CA TRP A 129 6.94 10.52 -3.01
C TRP A 129 6.48 9.14 -3.46
N PHE A 130 7.42 8.26 -3.81
CA PHE A 130 7.10 6.88 -4.22
C PHE A 130 6.38 6.11 -3.11
N ALA A 131 6.90 6.15 -1.88
CA ALA A 131 6.32 5.43 -0.76
C ALA A 131 4.88 5.88 -0.46
N THR A 132 4.64 7.20 -0.44
CA THR A 132 3.30 7.75 -0.17
C THR A 132 2.34 7.58 -1.34
N TYR A 133 2.81 7.68 -2.59
CA TYR A 133 1.97 7.46 -3.76
C TYR A 133 1.53 6.00 -3.89
N TYR A 134 2.45 5.04 -3.70
CA TYR A 134 2.16 3.61 -3.87
C TYR A 134 1.52 2.93 -2.66
N GLU A 135 1.38 3.61 -1.51
CA GLU A 135 0.81 3.07 -0.28
C GLU A 135 -0.56 2.39 -0.48
N ALA A 136 -1.52 3.07 -1.10
CA ALA A 136 -2.84 2.51 -1.38
C ALA A 136 -2.80 1.31 -2.34
N PHE A 137 -1.95 1.37 -3.36
CA PHE A 137 -1.78 0.27 -4.31
C PHE A 137 -1.17 -0.97 -3.65
N ASP A 138 -0.18 -0.77 -2.78
CA ASP A 138 0.47 -1.83 -2.01
C ASP A 138 -0.49 -2.45 -1.00
N TYR A 139 -1.36 -1.64 -0.37
CA TYR A 139 -2.43 -2.14 0.48
C TYR A 139 -3.39 -3.05 -0.30
N VAL A 140 -3.93 -2.58 -1.42
CA VAL A 140 -4.85 -3.37 -2.26
C VAL A 140 -4.17 -4.65 -2.75
N LYS A 141 -2.88 -4.59 -3.14
CA LYS A 141 -2.11 -5.75 -3.56
C LYS A 141 -1.91 -6.77 -2.44
N LYS A 142 -1.62 -6.31 -1.22
CA LYS A 142 -1.50 -7.18 -0.03
C LYS A 142 -2.82 -7.85 0.30
N ARG A 143 -3.92 -7.08 0.35
CA ARG A 143 -5.28 -7.57 0.59
C ARG A 143 -5.68 -8.63 -0.45
N LYS A 144 -5.50 -8.32 -1.74
CA LYS A 144 -5.75 -9.26 -2.84
C LYS A 144 -4.95 -10.56 -2.69
N LYS A 145 -3.68 -10.47 -2.31
CA LYS A 145 -2.83 -11.65 -2.10
C LYS A 145 -3.32 -12.55 -0.95
N ILE A 146 -3.81 -11.94 0.14
CA ILE A 146 -4.40 -12.69 1.26
C ILE A 146 -5.64 -13.44 0.79
N ILE A 147 -6.52 -12.77 0.06
CA ILE A 147 -7.73 -13.39 -0.50
C ILE A 147 -7.36 -14.52 -1.48
N GLU A 148 -6.43 -14.28 -2.40
CA GLU A 148 -5.98 -15.27 -3.39
C GLU A 148 -5.39 -16.53 -2.77
N ALA A 149 -4.77 -16.42 -1.59
CA ALA A 149 -4.27 -17.58 -0.85
C ALA A 149 -5.41 -18.47 -0.30
N GLU A 150 -6.60 -17.93 -0.06
CA GLU A 150 -7.76 -18.68 0.44
C GLU A 150 -8.62 -19.26 -0.69
N LEU A 151 -8.52 -18.73 -1.92
CA LEU A 151 -9.34 -19.13 -3.07
C LEU A 151 -9.26 -20.62 -3.45
N PRO A 152 -8.12 -21.31 -3.39
CA PRO A 152 -8.07 -22.76 -3.67
C PRO A 152 -8.95 -23.55 -2.70
N ARG A 153 -8.94 -23.20 -1.41
CA ARG A 153 -9.79 -23.82 -0.39
C ARG A 153 -11.26 -23.50 -0.63
N PHE A 154 -11.55 -22.27 -1.03
CA PHE A 154 -12.90 -21.86 -1.41
C PHE A 154 -13.43 -22.68 -2.59
N ALA A 155 -12.65 -22.81 -3.67
CA ALA A 155 -13.01 -23.59 -4.84
C ALA A 155 -13.28 -25.06 -4.50
N VAL A 156 -12.43 -25.69 -3.68
CA VAL A 156 -12.66 -27.08 -3.22
C VAL A 156 -13.96 -27.22 -2.43
N THR A 157 -14.26 -26.24 -1.58
CA THR A 157 -15.51 -26.25 -0.80
C THR A 157 -16.72 -26.10 -1.70
N ILE A 158 -16.65 -25.25 -2.73
CA ILE A 158 -17.71 -25.12 -3.73
C ILE A 158 -17.92 -26.44 -4.47
N THR A 159 -16.85 -27.09 -4.96
CA THR A 159 -16.95 -28.39 -5.65
C THR A 159 -17.67 -29.44 -4.81
N HIS A 160 -17.31 -29.58 -3.53
CA HIS A 160 -17.93 -30.55 -2.63
C HIS A 160 -19.40 -30.22 -2.31
N ASN A 161 -19.73 -28.94 -2.15
CA ASN A 161 -21.13 -28.57 -1.91
C ASN A 161 -21.98 -28.74 -3.17
N LEU A 162 -21.45 -28.47 -4.37
CA LEU A 162 -22.14 -28.68 -5.66
C LEU A 162 -22.50 -30.15 -5.94
N GLU A 163 -21.81 -31.11 -5.31
CA GLU A 163 -22.17 -32.53 -5.36
C GLU A 163 -23.49 -32.82 -4.61
N ASN A 164 -23.82 -32.00 -3.61
CA ASN A 164 -24.96 -32.20 -2.71
C ASN A 164 -26.12 -31.20 -2.92
N ASP A 165 -25.80 -29.94 -3.21
CA ASP A 165 -26.76 -28.84 -3.32
C ASP A 165 -26.33 -27.82 -4.38
N ARG A 166 -27.28 -27.32 -5.17
CA ARG A 166 -27.04 -26.33 -6.23
C ARG A 166 -27.34 -24.90 -5.78
N ASP A 167 -27.81 -24.70 -4.55
CA ASP A 167 -28.05 -23.38 -4.00
C ASP A 167 -26.72 -22.64 -3.72
N VAL A 168 -26.37 -21.72 -4.60
CA VAL A 168 -25.15 -20.90 -4.49
C VAL A 168 -25.14 -20.05 -3.22
N VAL A 169 -26.28 -19.52 -2.76
CA VAL A 169 -26.32 -18.71 -1.52
C VAL A 169 -25.96 -19.57 -0.32
N LYS A 170 -26.47 -20.80 -0.27
CA LYS A 170 -26.15 -21.76 0.77
C LYS A 170 -24.68 -22.17 0.75
N ILE A 171 -24.10 -22.35 -0.44
CA ILE A 171 -22.67 -22.62 -0.61
C ILE A 171 -21.81 -21.47 -0.03
N LEU A 172 -22.12 -20.23 -0.41
CA LEU A 172 -21.40 -19.06 0.07
C LEU A 172 -21.52 -18.87 1.58
N SER A 173 -22.73 -19.03 2.13
CA SER A 173 -22.99 -18.90 3.58
C SER A 173 -22.34 -20.03 4.41
N SER A 174 -22.25 -21.24 3.85
CA SER A 174 -21.51 -22.36 4.46
C SER A 174 -20.01 -22.02 4.55
N TYR A 175 -19.41 -21.57 3.46
CA TYR A 175 -17.98 -21.21 3.45
C TYR A 175 -17.68 -19.97 4.30
N ARG A 176 -18.61 -19.00 4.38
CA ARG A 176 -18.47 -17.78 5.19
C ARG A 176 -18.10 -18.06 6.65
N ARG A 177 -18.53 -19.19 7.22
CA ARG A 177 -18.23 -19.60 8.60
C ARG A 177 -16.76 -19.94 8.84
N VAL A 178 -16.03 -20.27 7.77
CA VAL A 178 -14.64 -20.74 7.82
C VAL A 178 -13.69 -19.79 7.06
N ALA A 179 -14.24 -18.83 6.31
CA ALA A 179 -13.49 -17.83 5.56
C ALA A 179 -12.67 -16.91 6.48
N GLY A 180 -11.51 -16.45 5.98
CA GLY A 180 -10.72 -15.43 6.67
C GLY A 180 -11.45 -14.08 6.74
N PRO A 181 -10.92 -13.11 7.51
CA PRO A 181 -11.61 -11.84 7.76
C PRO A 181 -11.85 -11.03 6.47
N GLU A 182 -10.86 -10.99 5.57
CA GLU A 182 -10.91 -10.22 4.32
C GLU A 182 -11.91 -10.79 3.31
N LEU A 183 -11.85 -12.10 3.07
CA LEU A 183 -12.76 -12.78 2.16
C LEU A 183 -14.17 -12.91 2.79
N GLY A 184 -14.25 -13.14 4.10
CA GLY A 184 -15.50 -13.22 4.85
C GLY A 184 -16.31 -11.93 4.76
N HIS A 185 -15.67 -10.76 4.93
CA HIS A 185 -16.33 -9.47 4.74
C HIS A 185 -16.91 -9.33 3.33
N GLU A 186 -16.16 -9.70 2.30
CA GLU A 186 -16.64 -9.64 0.92
C GLU A 186 -17.78 -10.63 0.64
N LEU A 187 -17.74 -11.80 1.27
CA LEU A 187 -18.83 -12.78 1.19
C LEU A 187 -20.10 -12.26 1.90
N ASP A 188 -20.00 -11.60 3.04
CA ASP A 188 -21.16 -11.00 3.72
C ASP A 188 -21.87 -9.98 2.83
N VAL A 189 -21.11 -9.06 2.24
CA VAL A 189 -21.64 -8.06 1.31
C VAL A 189 -22.28 -8.74 0.11
N THR A 190 -21.64 -9.78 -0.43
CA THR A 190 -22.17 -10.51 -1.60
C THR A 190 -23.43 -11.28 -1.27
N ILE A 191 -23.50 -11.97 -0.14
CA ILE A 191 -24.69 -12.70 0.31
C ILE A 191 -25.84 -11.72 0.55
N ALA A 192 -25.58 -10.58 1.18
CA ALA A 192 -26.59 -9.54 1.36
C ALA A 192 -27.11 -8.99 0.00
N ASP A 193 -26.21 -8.70 -0.94
CA ASP A 193 -26.57 -8.27 -2.30
C ASP A 193 -27.37 -9.35 -3.06
N MET A 194 -27.06 -10.63 -2.85
CA MET A 194 -27.76 -11.76 -3.46
C MET A 194 -29.18 -11.93 -2.91
N VAL A 195 -29.35 -11.80 -1.59
CA VAL A 195 -30.66 -11.94 -0.93
C VAL A 195 -31.58 -10.76 -1.25
N THR A 196 -31.03 -9.55 -1.39
CA THR A 196 -31.81 -8.33 -1.63
C THR A 196 -32.00 -7.99 -3.12
N GLY A 197 -31.23 -8.62 -4.02
CA GLY A 197 -31.14 -8.21 -5.41
C GLY A 197 -30.99 -9.38 -6.39
N ASN A 198 -30.29 -9.10 -7.50
CA ASN A 198 -30.05 -10.10 -8.54
C ASN A 198 -28.75 -10.88 -8.25
N TYR A 199 -28.87 -12.21 -8.20
CA TYR A 199 -27.79 -13.14 -7.89
C TYR A 199 -26.57 -12.98 -8.82
N GLU A 200 -26.76 -12.93 -10.14
CA GLU A 200 -25.65 -12.81 -11.10
C GLU A 200 -24.94 -11.47 -10.94
N ASN A 201 -25.69 -10.38 -10.82
CA ASN A 201 -25.10 -9.05 -10.66
C ASN A 201 -24.34 -8.91 -9.34
N ALA A 202 -24.80 -9.55 -8.26
CA ALA A 202 -24.10 -9.60 -6.98
C ALA A 202 -22.75 -10.33 -7.11
N LEU A 203 -22.72 -11.47 -7.79
CA LEU A 203 -21.48 -12.21 -8.06
C LEU A 203 -20.52 -11.43 -8.98
N LEU A 204 -21.02 -10.73 -9.99
CA LEU A 204 -20.20 -9.86 -10.85
C LEU A 204 -19.62 -8.67 -10.06
N ARG A 205 -20.39 -8.07 -9.14
CA ARG A 205 -19.89 -7.03 -8.24
C ARG A 205 -18.81 -7.58 -7.32
N PHE A 206 -19.00 -8.77 -6.75
CA PHE A 206 -17.99 -9.45 -5.94
C PHE A 206 -16.68 -9.67 -6.69
N GLN A 207 -16.75 -10.16 -7.93
CA GLN A 207 -15.58 -10.29 -8.80
C GLN A 207 -14.86 -8.95 -9.02
N ASN A 208 -15.62 -7.88 -9.32
CA ASN A 208 -15.07 -6.55 -9.60
C ASN A 208 -14.44 -5.87 -8.37
N ARG A 209 -14.94 -6.15 -7.16
CA ARG A 209 -14.37 -5.58 -5.92
C ARG A 209 -12.98 -6.13 -5.59
N ILE A 210 -12.73 -7.42 -5.86
CA ILE A 210 -11.44 -8.07 -5.58
C ILE A 210 -10.49 -7.96 -6.78
N GLY A 211 -11.00 -8.07 -8.01
CA GLY A 211 -10.21 -7.99 -9.24
C GLY A 211 -9.17 -9.11 -9.36
N SER A 212 -9.47 -10.31 -8.84
CA SER A 212 -8.64 -11.52 -8.99
C SER A 212 -9.10 -12.36 -10.17
N THR A 213 -8.15 -12.84 -10.97
CA THR A 213 -8.42 -13.74 -12.10
C THR A 213 -8.95 -15.08 -11.59
N MET A 214 -8.33 -15.64 -10.55
CA MET A 214 -8.74 -16.91 -9.93
C MET A 214 -10.17 -16.83 -9.40
N LEU A 215 -10.53 -15.71 -8.76
CA LEU A 215 -11.90 -15.51 -8.30
C LEU A 215 -12.87 -15.37 -9.48
N SER A 216 -12.46 -14.69 -10.54
CA SER A 216 -13.30 -14.54 -11.75
C SER A 216 -13.68 -15.88 -12.34
N ASP A 217 -12.78 -16.87 -12.33
CA ASP A 217 -13.05 -18.22 -12.82
C ASP A 217 -14.05 -18.96 -11.92
N ILE A 218 -13.91 -18.83 -10.59
CA ILE A 218 -14.90 -19.35 -9.63
C ILE A 218 -16.29 -18.74 -9.89
N ILE A 219 -16.34 -17.43 -10.06
CA ILE A 219 -17.60 -16.69 -10.25
C ILE A 219 -18.29 -17.07 -11.55
N ARG A 220 -17.54 -17.27 -12.64
CA ARG A 220 -18.10 -17.79 -13.90
C ARG A 220 -18.74 -19.16 -13.71
N GLY A 221 -18.08 -20.07 -12.98
CA GLY A 221 -18.65 -21.38 -12.63
C GLY A 221 -19.90 -21.29 -11.77
N LEU A 222 -19.93 -20.37 -10.78
CA LEU A 222 -21.11 -20.15 -9.94
C LEU A 222 -22.29 -19.58 -10.73
N ILE A 223 -22.03 -18.64 -11.66
CA ILE A 223 -23.06 -18.11 -12.56
C ILE A 223 -23.60 -19.21 -13.49
N GLY A 224 -22.74 -20.06 -14.05
CA GLY A 224 -23.18 -21.23 -14.82
C GLY A 224 -24.09 -22.16 -14.01
N THR A 225 -23.73 -22.40 -12.75
CA THR A 225 -24.56 -23.19 -11.82
C THR A 225 -25.92 -22.54 -11.58
N LEU A 226 -25.97 -21.22 -11.38
CA LEU A 226 -27.23 -20.47 -11.22
C LEU A 226 -28.12 -20.56 -12.47
N ARG A 227 -27.53 -20.66 -13.66
CA ARG A 227 -28.25 -20.85 -14.93
C ARG A 227 -28.74 -22.28 -15.16
N GLY A 228 -28.38 -23.20 -14.27
CA GLY A 228 -28.78 -24.61 -14.32
C GLY A 228 -27.77 -25.54 -14.98
N ASP A 229 -26.63 -25.02 -15.44
CA ASP A 229 -25.57 -25.84 -16.04
C ASP A 229 -24.90 -26.73 -14.98
N ASP A 230 -24.55 -27.96 -15.36
CA ASP A 230 -23.72 -28.82 -14.51
C ASP A 230 -22.25 -28.38 -14.57
N GLN A 231 -21.83 -27.65 -13.55
CA GLN A 231 -20.48 -27.11 -13.43
C GLN A 231 -19.57 -27.99 -12.54
N GLN A 232 -19.99 -29.20 -12.14
CA GLN A 232 -19.17 -30.05 -11.28
C GLN A 232 -17.80 -30.39 -11.90
N MET A 233 -17.78 -30.76 -13.19
CA MET A 233 -16.53 -31.05 -13.90
C MET A 233 -15.67 -29.79 -14.08
N PHE A 234 -16.30 -28.64 -14.35
CA PHE A 234 -15.60 -27.35 -14.42
C PHE A 234 -14.88 -27.03 -13.11
N PHE A 235 -15.58 -27.17 -11.98
CA PHE A 235 -14.99 -26.93 -10.65
C PHE A 235 -13.94 -27.99 -10.27
N LYS A 236 -14.08 -29.24 -10.70
CA LYS A 236 -13.02 -30.27 -10.56
C LYS A 236 -11.75 -29.89 -11.31
N MET A 237 -11.87 -29.42 -12.56
CA MET A 237 -10.73 -28.92 -13.33
C MET A 237 -10.13 -27.64 -12.71
N LEU A 238 -10.98 -26.68 -12.33
CA LEU A 238 -10.53 -25.42 -11.73
C LEU A 238 -9.74 -25.66 -10.42
N THR A 239 -10.23 -26.54 -9.55
CA THR A 239 -9.51 -26.88 -8.31
C THR A 239 -8.18 -27.58 -8.56
N PHE A 240 -8.10 -28.41 -9.61
CA PHE A 240 -6.84 -29.01 -10.04
C PHE A 240 -5.85 -27.95 -10.54
N ASP A 241 -6.30 -27.03 -11.40
CA ASP A 241 -5.46 -25.94 -11.92
C ASP A 241 -4.95 -25.03 -10.80
N MET A 242 -5.82 -24.69 -9.83
CA MET A 242 -5.43 -23.88 -8.66
C MET A 242 -4.37 -24.57 -7.80
N ARG A 243 -4.49 -25.89 -7.57
CA ARG A 243 -3.46 -26.67 -6.88
C ARG A 243 -2.15 -26.70 -7.65
N GLN A 244 -2.20 -26.81 -8.97
CA GLN A 244 -1.01 -26.80 -9.81
C GLN A 244 -0.30 -25.44 -9.77
N ILE A 245 -1.05 -24.33 -9.79
CA ILE A 245 -0.53 -22.98 -9.59
C ILE A 245 0.16 -22.85 -8.24
N GLU A 246 -0.46 -23.35 -7.18
CA GLU A 246 0.10 -23.31 -5.83
C GLU A 246 1.41 -24.12 -5.72
N GLN A 247 1.44 -25.33 -6.27
CA GLN A 247 2.66 -26.14 -6.34
C GLN A 247 3.76 -25.44 -7.14
N ASN A 248 3.42 -24.78 -8.25
CA ASN A 248 4.37 -24.02 -9.04
C ASN A 248 4.91 -22.80 -8.28
N ASN A 249 4.08 -22.15 -7.48
CA ASN A 249 4.50 -21.04 -6.62
C ASN A 249 5.44 -21.51 -5.51
N LEU A 250 5.12 -22.63 -4.85
CA LEU A 250 6.00 -23.25 -3.85
C LEU A 250 7.34 -23.67 -4.45
N LYS A 251 7.35 -24.27 -5.65
CA LYS A 251 8.59 -24.59 -6.38
C LYS A 251 9.41 -23.34 -6.71
N LYS A 252 8.76 -22.27 -7.17
CA LYS A 252 9.43 -20.98 -7.43
C LYS A 252 10.01 -20.36 -6.15
N GLU A 253 9.33 -20.50 -5.03
CA GLU A 253 9.81 -20.01 -3.74
C GLU A 253 10.98 -20.83 -3.21
N ALA A 254 10.91 -22.16 -3.31
CA ALA A 254 12.02 -23.06 -3.00
C ALA A 254 13.25 -22.75 -3.89
N ALA A 255 13.04 -22.50 -5.19
CA ALA A 255 14.11 -22.14 -6.12
C ALA A 255 14.78 -20.78 -5.83
N LYS A 256 14.15 -19.88 -5.06
CA LYS A 256 14.74 -18.59 -4.66
C LYS A 256 15.69 -18.71 -3.46
N ARG A 257 15.52 -19.74 -2.61
CA ARG A 257 16.36 -19.98 -1.42
C ARG A 257 17.87 -20.02 -1.74
N PRO A 258 18.37 -20.76 -2.75
CA PRO A 258 19.80 -20.77 -3.05
C PRO A 258 20.35 -19.41 -3.51
N LYS A 259 19.57 -18.62 -4.28
CA LYS A 259 20.01 -17.31 -4.77
C LYS A 259 20.15 -16.26 -3.65
N GLN A 260 19.35 -16.36 -2.59
CA GLN A 260 19.49 -15.49 -1.42
C GLN A 260 20.77 -15.82 -0.63
N MET A 261 21.10 -17.10 -0.46
CA MET A 261 22.36 -17.52 0.16
C MET A 261 23.58 -17.01 -0.62
N GLN A 262 23.51 -17.03 -1.96
CA GLN A 262 24.58 -16.52 -2.81
C GLN A 262 24.82 -15.01 -2.67
N LYS A 263 23.76 -14.21 -2.45
CA LYS A 263 23.90 -12.76 -2.19
C LYS A 263 24.69 -12.48 -0.91
N TYR A 264 24.37 -13.17 0.18
CA TYR A 264 25.09 -13.00 1.45
C TYR A 264 26.53 -13.50 1.36
N SER A 265 26.75 -14.62 0.66
CA SER A 265 28.09 -15.14 0.38
C SER A 265 28.95 -14.14 -0.41
N MET A 266 28.40 -13.53 -1.47
CA MET A 266 29.09 -12.49 -2.26
C MET A 266 29.38 -11.23 -1.44
N MET A 267 28.45 -10.81 -0.57
CA MET A 267 28.64 -9.65 0.30
C MET A 267 29.79 -9.88 1.30
N MET A 268 29.87 -11.06 1.89
CA MET A 268 30.96 -11.45 2.79
C MET A 268 32.30 -11.49 2.06
N LEU A 269 32.34 -12.04 0.84
CA LEU A 269 33.56 -12.09 0.03
C LEU A 269 34.06 -10.68 -0.32
N PHE A 270 33.14 -9.75 -0.62
CA PHE A 270 33.47 -8.34 -0.84
C PHE A 270 34.00 -7.65 0.44
N CYS A 271 33.41 -7.95 1.61
CA CYS A 271 33.94 -7.46 2.89
C CYS A 271 35.35 -7.97 3.19
N ILE A 272 35.62 -9.26 2.94
CA ILE A 272 36.97 -9.85 3.10
C ILE A 272 37.97 -9.18 2.17
N LEU A 273 37.61 -9.00 0.89
CA LEU A 273 38.45 -8.32 -0.10
C LEU A 273 38.81 -6.89 0.35
N LEU A 274 37.82 -6.14 0.84
CA LEU A 274 38.03 -4.77 1.34
C LEU A 274 39.00 -4.72 2.52
N ILE A 275 38.94 -5.66 3.46
CA ILE A 275 39.87 -5.73 4.59
C ILE A 275 41.30 -5.88 4.08
N TYR A 276 41.54 -6.80 3.14
CA TYR A 276 42.88 -7.00 2.56
C TYR A 276 43.40 -5.78 1.81
N VAL A 277 42.54 -5.12 1.02
CA VAL A 277 42.93 -3.89 0.32
C VAL A 277 43.35 -2.81 1.31
N VAL A 278 42.60 -2.63 2.41
CA VAL A 278 42.94 -1.63 3.44
C VAL A 278 44.26 -1.97 4.12
N VAL A 279 44.49 -3.24 4.51
CA VAL A 279 45.75 -3.68 5.13
C VAL A 279 46.94 -3.44 4.20
N LEU A 280 46.85 -3.90 2.94
CA LEU A 280 47.89 -3.69 1.93
C LEU A 280 48.14 -2.21 1.67
N SER A 281 47.10 -1.37 1.65
CA SER A 281 47.25 0.08 1.46
C SER A 281 48.05 0.72 2.59
N VAL A 282 47.74 0.36 3.84
CA VAL A 282 48.45 0.85 5.03
C VAL A 282 49.91 0.38 5.04
N GLU A 283 50.14 -0.88 4.67
CA GLU A 283 51.47 -1.48 4.66
C GLU A 283 52.35 -0.91 3.53
N VAL A 284 51.77 -0.67 2.35
CA VAL A 284 52.45 0.00 1.23
C VAL A 284 52.79 1.45 1.58
N VAL A 285 51.85 2.21 2.16
CA VAL A 285 52.11 3.60 2.59
C VAL A 285 53.16 3.64 3.71
N GLY A 286 53.10 2.72 4.67
CA GLY A 286 54.10 2.58 5.72
C GLY A 286 55.49 2.21 5.18
N SER A 287 55.55 1.31 4.19
CA SER A 287 56.81 0.92 3.54
C SER A 287 57.41 2.08 2.75
N LEU A 288 56.60 2.83 1.99
CA LEU A 288 57.03 4.03 1.26
C LEU A 288 57.49 5.15 2.20
N GLY A 289 56.84 5.32 3.36
CA GLY A 289 57.27 6.26 4.40
C GLY A 289 58.56 5.88 5.12
N SER A 290 59.06 4.64 4.96
CA SER A 290 60.38 4.23 5.46
C SER A 290 61.49 4.36 4.42
N PHE A 291 61.13 4.59 3.15
CA PHE A 291 62.06 4.79 2.03
C PHE A 291 62.35 6.27 1.72
N PHE A 292 61.59 7.21 2.28
CA PHE A 292 61.83 8.67 2.28
C PHE A 292 62.28 9.14 3.66
#